data_AF-A0A924QF17-F1
#
_entry.id   AF-A0A924QF17-F1
#
_cell.length_a   1.000
_cell.length_b   1.000
_cell.length_c   1.000
_cell.angle_alpha   90.00
_cell.angle_beta   90.00
_cell.angle_gamma   90.00
#
_symmetry.space_group_name_H-M   'P 1'
#
loop_
_entity.id
_entity.type
_entity.pdbx_description
1 polymer ?
#
loop_
_entity_poly.entity_id
_entity_poly.type
_entity_poly.pdbx_seq_one_letter_code
_entity_poly.pdbx_strand_id
1 'polypeptide(L)'
;MARDGRASIGFGGSGTTDGRISQSFDTVFGESYTVRFSTTAQQSGSGAQSYLAQALNSVGGILGSVAGAIPVGDNAWVDHGFSFIAASTTSQLQFADTSNGATAAGINWALDAVSVSSAITVTPVPEPSTYALMLLGLAATGAIARRKSAKAR
;
A
#
# COMPACT_ATOMS: atom_id res chain seq x y z
N MET A 1 -17.12 -0.92 16.05
CA MET A 1 -15.76 -1.22 16.57
C MET A 1 -14.74 -0.74 15.56
N ALA A 2 -13.54 -0.34 16.00
CA ALA A 2 -12.44 0.03 15.12
C ALA A 2 -11.34 -1.05 15.21
N ARG A 3 -10.69 -1.33 14.09
CA ARG A 3 -9.50 -2.17 14.01
C ARG A 3 -8.25 -1.37 14.35
N ASP A 4 -8.20 -0.12 13.89
CA ASP A 4 -7.11 0.81 14.17
C ASP A 4 -7.67 2.13 14.73
N GLY A 5 -6.93 2.74 15.66
CA GLY A 5 -7.38 3.96 16.33
C GLY A 5 -8.74 3.83 17.03
N ARG A 6 -9.66 4.77 16.73
CA ARG A 6 -10.95 4.92 17.45
C ARG A 6 -12.18 4.89 16.55
N ALA A 7 -12.02 4.84 15.23
CA ALA A 7 -13.12 4.94 14.27
C ALA A 7 -12.89 4.02 13.08
N SER A 8 -13.99 3.55 12.50
CA SER A 8 -14.01 2.80 11.24
C SER A 8 -15.10 3.37 10.34
N ILE A 9 -15.03 3.07 9.05
CA ILE A 9 -16.03 3.51 8.06
C ILE A 9 -17.09 2.42 7.92
N GLY A 10 -18.36 2.77 8.08
CA GLY A 10 -19.48 1.84 7.87
C GLY A 10 -20.05 1.92 6.46
N PHE A 11 -20.42 0.77 5.90
CA PHE A 11 -21.24 0.59 4.70
C PHE A 11 -22.53 -0.13 5.07
N GLY A 12 -23.60 0.04 4.27
CA GLY A 12 -24.87 -0.67 4.49
C GLY A 12 -25.92 0.07 5.34
N GLY A 13 -25.55 1.22 5.92
CA GLY A 13 -26.36 1.93 6.92
C GLY A 13 -27.81 2.16 6.48
N SER A 14 -28.78 1.87 7.36
CA SER A 14 -30.22 1.97 7.07
C SER A 14 -30.71 1.14 5.87
N GLY A 15 -29.95 0.12 5.48
CA GLY A 15 -30.28 -0.75 4.37
C GLY A 15 -29.97 -0.16 3.00
N THR A 16 -28.89 0.60 2.87
CA THR A 16 -28.40 1.07 1.57
C THR A 16 -27.20 0.24 1.15
N THR A 17 -27.28 -0.42 0.00
CA THR A 17 -26.14 -1.09 -0.66
C THR A 17 -25.52 -0.15 -1.72
N ASP A 18 -24.45 -0.59 -2.38
CA ASP A 18 -23.75 0.14 -3.46
C ASP A 18 -23.04 1.44 -3.04
N GLY A 19 -22.90 1.68 -1.74
CA GLY A 19 -22.13 2.80 -1.21
C GLY A 19 -20.67 2.74 -1.65
N ARG A 20 -20.06 3.90 -1.94
CA ARG A 20 -18.66 4.01 -2.35
C ARG A 20 -17.94 5.10 -1.59
N ILE A 21 -16.67 4.86 -1.27
CA ILE A 21 -15.72 5.88 -0.81
C ILE A 21 -14.48 5.82 -1.68
N SER A 22 -13.90 6.98 -1.98
CA SER A 22 -12.68 7.05 -2.78
C SER A 22 -11.79 8.19 -2.35
N GLN A 23 -10.48 8.02 -2.58
CA GLN A 23 -9.47 9.04 -2.34
C GLN A 23 -8.43 8.98 -3.45
N SER A 24 -8.05 10.14 -3.98
CA SER A 24 -6.91 10.28 -4.86
C SER A 24 -5.64 10.56 -4.06
N PHE A 25 -4.52 10.00 -4.49
CA PHE A 25 -3.21 10.19 -3.89
C PHE A 25 -2.13 10.20 -4.97
N ASP A 26 -1.01 10.85 -4.64
CA ASP A 26 0.12 10.96 -5.54
C ASP A 26 0.81 9.60 -5.72
N THR A 27 1.20 9.31 -6.95
CA THR A 27 1.92 8.12 -7.34
C THR A 27 3.07 8.48 -8.28
N VAL A 28 3.98 7.53 -8.50
CA VAL A 28 5.06 7.65 -9.47
C VAL A 28 4.78 6.66 -10.60
N PHE A 29 4.81 7.14 -11.84
CA PHE A 29 4.56 6.31 -13.01
C PHE A 29 5.50 5.09 -13.03
N GLY A 30 4.94 3.91 -13.21
CA GLY A 30 5.68 2.64 -13.27
C GLY A 30 6.03 2.03 -11.92
N GLU A 31 5.82 2.73 -10.80
CA GLU A 31 6.08 2.18 -9.46
C GLU A 31 4.97 1.21 -9.03
N SER A 32 5.38 0.18 -8.28
CA SER A 32 4.47 -0.82 -7.70
C SER A 32 4.04 -0.42 -6.30
N TYR A 33 2.73 -0.45 -6.09
CA TYR A 33 2.09 -0.11 -4.82
C TYR A 33 1.35 -1.33 -4.27
N THR A 34 1.38 -1.49 -2.95
CA THR A 34 0.57 -2.48 -2.22
C THR A 34 -0.45 -1.76 -1.36
N VAL A 35 -1.71 -2.15 -1.53
CA VAL A 35 -2.83 -1.70 -0.70
C VAL A 35 -3.14 -2.79 0.33
N ARG A 36 -3.30 -2.39 1.58
CA ARG A 36 -3.83 -3.25 2.66
C ARG A 36 -5.01 -2.56 3.32
N PHE A 37 -5.98 -3.36 3.74
CA PHE A 37 -7.17 -2.88 4.44
C PHE A 37 -7.83 -4.03 5.19
N SER A 38 -8.85 -3.71 5.97
CA SER A 38 -9.59 -4.70 6.73
C SER A 38 -11.07 -4.51 6.65
N THR A 39 -11.81 -5.62 6.69
CA THR A 39 -13.27 -5.59 6.73
C THR A 39 -13.82 -6.46 7.86
N THR A 40 -15.00 -6.11 8.35
CA THR A 40 -15.76 -6.95 9.29
C THR A 40 -17.26 -6.72 9.12
N ALA A 41 -18.07 -7.74 9.39
CA ALA A 41 -19.51 -7.57 9.54
C ALA A 41 -19.80 -6.80 10.85
N GLN A 42 -20.77 -5.88 10.82
CA GLN A 42 -21.19 -5.13 12.01
C GLN A 42 -22.39 -5.75 12.74
N GLN A 43 -23.09 -6.71 12.11
CA GLN A 43 -24.28 -7.34 12.66
C GLN A 43 -24.29 -8.85 12.41
N SER A 44 -24.57 -9.62 13.46
CA SER A 44 -24.80 -11.06 13.40
C SER A 44 -26.19 -11.36 12.82
N GLY A 45 -26.31 -12.42 12.01
CA GLY A 45 -27.60 -12.86 11.43
C GLY A 45 -28.04 -12.13 10.16
N SER A 46 -27.13 -11.43 9.50
CA SER A 46 -27.37 -10.64 8.28
C SER A 46 -27.22 -11.45 6.99
N GLY A 47 -27.79 -10.95 5.89
CA GLY A 47 -27.61 -11.50 4.55
C GLY A 47 -26.15 -11.44 4.10
N ALA A 48 -25.83 -12.10 2.97
CA ALA A 48 -24.49 -12.11 2.41
C ALA A 48 -23.99 -10.68 2.13
N GLN A 49 -22.76 -10.39 2.55
CA GLN A 49 -22.13 -9.07 2.42
C GLN A 49 -20.87 -9.19 1.56
N SER A 50 -20.59 -8.20 0.73
CA SER A 50 -19.42 -8.21 -0.14
C SER A 50 -18.89 -6.81 -0.42
N TYR A 51 -17.61 -6.77 -0.78
CA TYR A 51 -16.91 -5.54 -1.10
C TYR A 51 -16.17 -5.66 -2.43
N LEU A 52 -15.83 -4.50 -3.00
CA LEU A 52 -14.86 -4.34 -4.08
C LEU A 52 -13.89 -3.22 -3.73
N ALA A 53 -12.59 -3.50 -3.76
CA ALA A 53 -11.51 -2.52 -3.60
C ALA A 53 -10.74 -2.40 -4.92
N GLN A 54 -10.49 -1.16 -5.37
CA GLN A 54 -9.85 -0.90 -6.67
C GLN A 54 -8.88 0.26 -6.60
N ALA A 55 -7.72 0.09 -7.23
CA ALA A 55 -6.88 1.21 -7.65
C ALA A 55 -7.24 1.56 -9.11
N LEU A 56 -7.47 2.84 -9.35
CA LEU A 56 -7.89 3.41 -10.62
C LEU A 56 -6.86 4.45 -11.10
N ASN A 57 -6.68 4.56 -12.41
CA ASN A 57 -5.94 5.66 -13.01
C ASN A 57 -6.78 6.95 -13.05
N SER A 58 -6.20 8.04 -13.54
CA SER A 58 -6.84 9.37 -13.60
C SER A 58 -8.11 9.44 -14.47
N VAL A 59 -8.35 8.46 -15.35
CA VAL A 59 -9.53 8.39 -16.22
C VAL A 59 -10.48 7.24 -15.83
N GLY A 60 -10.27 6.61 -14.66
CA GLY A 60 -11.14 5.54 -14.14
C GLY A 60 -10.82 4.13 -14.65
N GLY A 61 -9.71 3.93 -15.36
CA GLY A 61 -9.23 2.59 -15.73
C GLY A 61 -8.66 1.84 -14.52
N ILE A 62 -9.04 0.56 -14.38
CA ILE A 62 -8.62 -0.29 -13.25
C ILE A 62 -7.14 -0.68 -13.40
N LEU A 63 -6.34 -0.36 -12.39
CA LEU A 63 -4.92 -0.71 -12.26
C LEU A 63 -4.71 -2.00 -11.45
N GLY A 64 -5.60 -2.28 -10.52
CA GLY A 64 -5.61 -3.47 -9.68
C GLY A 64 -6.85 -3.49 -8.80
N SER A 65 -7.29 -4.68 -8.40
CA SER A 65 -8.48 -4.83 -7.57
C SER A 65 -8.51 -6.14 -6.80
N VAL A 66 -9.28 -6.15 -5.72
CA VAL A 66 -9.70 -7.36 -5.02
C VAL A 66 -11.17 -7.21 -4.61
N ALA A 67 -11.92 -8.30 -4.70
CA ALA A 67 -13.29 -8.39 -4.24
C ALA A 67 -13.43 -9.62 -3.35
N GLY A 68 -14.38 -9.57 -2.43
CA GLY A 68 -14.58 -10.68 -1.51
C GLY A 68 -15.90 -10.61 -0.78
N ALA A 69 -16.30 -11.76 -0.24
CA ALA A 69 -17.37 -11.85 0.74
C ALA A 69 -16.83 -11.45 2.12
N ILE A 70 -17.68 -10.84 2.94
CA ILE A 70 -17.38 -10.51 4.33
C ILE A 70 -18.04 -11.59 5.20
N PRO A 71 -17.26 -12.36 5.98
CA PRO A 71 -17.81 -13.39 6.85
C PRO A 71 -18.80 -12.80 7.86
N VAL A 72 -20.01 -13.36 7.89
CA VAL A 72 -21.06 -12.99 8.84
C VAL A 72 -20.99 -13.89 10.07
N GLY A 73 -21.22 -13.32 11.26
CA GLY A 73 -21.44 -14.09 12.50
C GLY A 73 -20.37 -13.93 13.58
N ASP A 74 -19.12 -13.64 13.23
CA ASP A 74 -18.02 -13.56 14.21
C ASP A 74 -17.61 -12.12 14.57
N ASN A 75 -18.09 -11.12 13.80
CA ASN A 75 -17.68 -9.70 13.89
C ASN A 75 -16.15 -9.51 14.01
N ALA A 76 -15.39 -10.47 13.48
CA ALA A 76 -13.94 -10.49 13.47
C ALA A 76 -13.43 -9.70 12.27
N TRP A 77 -12.34 -8.97 12.45
CA TRP A 77 -11.69 -8.26 11.36
C TRP A 77 -10.90 -9.23 10.48
N VAL A 78 -11.06 -9.08 9.17
CA VAL A 78 -10.35 -9.85 8.15
C VAL A 78 -9.46 -8.91 7.37
N ASP A 79 -8.18 -9.29 7.21
CA ASP A 79 -7.21 -8.57 6.38
C ASP A 79 -7.33 -8.92 4.91
N HIS A 80 -7.16 -7.90 4.07
CA HIS A 80 -7.13 -8.03 2.63
C HIS A 80 -6.01 -7.18 2.04
N GLY A 81 -5.63 -7.48 0.81
CA GLY A 81 -4.69 -6.65 0.08
C GLY A 81 -4.59 -7.01 -1.38
N PHE A 82 -4.08 -6.06 -2.15
CA PHE A 82 -3.76 -6.22 -3.57
C PHE A 82 -2.63 -5.26 -3.94
N SER A 83 -1.99 -5.50 -5.08
CA SER A 83 -0.95 -4.63 -5.62
C SER A 83 -1.36 -4.11 -6.99
N PHE A 84 -0.84 -2.95 -7.36
CA PHE A 84 -1.03 -2.35 -8.68
C PHE A 84 0.22 -1.57 -9.12
N ILE A 85 0.40 -1.40 -10.42
CA ILE A 85 1.45 -0.54 -10.99
C ILE A 85 0.80 0.79 -11.39
N ALA A 86 1.35 1.91 -10.94
CA ALA A 86 0.81 3.22 -11.27
C ALA A 86 1.03 3.58 -12.74
N ALA A 87 -0.02 4.06 -13.41
CA ALA A 87 0.01 4.47 -14.81
C ALA A 87 0.06 6.01 -15.01
N SER A 88 0.15 6.77 -13.92
CA SER A 88 0.15 8.23 -13.89
C SER A 88 0.80 8.73 -12.59
N THR A 89 0.90 10.05 -12.42
CA THR A 89 1.39 10.68 -11.17
C THR A 89 0.34 10.75 -10.06
N THR A 90 -0.88 10.29 -10.35
CA THR A 90 -1.99 10.25 -9.41
C THR A 90 -2.77 8.97 -9.67
N SER A 91 -3.13 8.27 -8.60
CA SER A 91 -4.06 7.14 -8.63
C SER A 91 -5.23 7.42 -7.69
N GLN A 92 -6.36 6.76 -7.90
CA GLN A 92 -7.50 6.79 -6.99
C GLN A 92 -7.68 5.41 -6.37
N LEU A 93 -7.78 5.33 -5.04
CA LEU A 93 -8.22 4.14 -4.33
C LEU A 93 -9.72 4.27 -4.05
N GLN A 94 -10.49 3.26 -4.42
CA GLN A 94 -11.93 3.18 -4.19
C GLN A 94 -12.29 1.90 -3.45
N PHE A 95 -13.20 2.01 -2.49
CA PHE A 95 -13.90 0.88 -1.87
C PHE A 95 -15.38 1.02 -2.11
N ALA A 96 -16.03 -0.08 -2.49
CA ALA A 96 -17.44 -0.17 -2.77
C ALA A 96 -18.09 -1.33 -2.02
N ASP A 97 -19.29 -1.08 -1.51
CA ASP A 97 -20.22 -2.13 -1.13
C ASP A 97 -20.79 -2.75 -2.39
N THR A 98 -20.72 -4.07 -2.50
CA THR A 98 -21.27 -4.84 -3.63
C THR A 98 -22.31 -5.85 -3.17
N SER A 99 -22.74 -5.75 -1.91
CA SER A 99 -23.73 -6.63 -1.32
C SER A 99 -25.03 -6.56 -2.10
N ASN A 100 -25.64 -7.70 -2.39
CA ASN A 100 -26.95 -7.78 -3.04
C ASN A 100 -28.03 -8.09 -2.00
N GLY A 101 -29.02 -7.21 -1.81
CA GLY A 101 -30.03 -7.41 -0.78
C GLY A 101 -31.37 -6.74 -1.06
N ALA A 102 -32.39 -7.53 -1.39
CA ALA A 102 -33.79 -7.11 -1.48
C ALA A 102 -34.42 -6.70 -0.13
N THR A 103 -33.72 -6.92 0.98
CA THR A 103 -34.07 -6.44 2.32
C THR A 103 -32.80 -6.08 3.08
N ALA A 104 -32.24 -4.92 2.79
CA ALA A 104 -30.95 -4.48 3.31
C ALA A 104 -30.93 -4.16 4.83
N ALA A 105 -32.04 -4.39 5.55
CA ALA A 105 -32.07 -4.40 7.00
C ALA A 105 -31.13 -5.52 7.53
N GLY A 106 -29.95 -5.12 7.99
CA GLY A 106 -28.96 -6.05 8.57
C GLY A 106 -27.64 -6.16 7.80
N ILE A 107 -27.60 -5.77 6.52
CA ILE A 107 -26.37 -5.84 5.71
C ILE A 107 -25.53 -4.61 6.03
N ASN A 108 -24.66 -4.72 7.03
CA ASN A 108 -23.76 -3.65 7.44
C ASN A 108 -22.37 -4.21 7.69
N TRP A 109 -21.36 -3.60 7.08
CA TRP A 109 -19.95 -3.92 7.30
C TRP A 109 -19.11 -2.67 7.52
N ALA A 110 -17.93 -2.88 8.10
CA ALA A 110 -16.97 -1.82 8.37
C ALA A 110 -15.69 -2.01 7.55
N LEU A 111 -15.09 -0.89 7.14
CA LEU A 111 -13.76 -0.77 6.55
C LEU A 111 -12.85 -0.05 7.55
N ASP A 112 -11.62 -0.55 7.71
CA ASP A 112 -10.61 0.10 8.55
C ASP A 112 -9.17 -0.29 8.14
N ALA A 113 -8.18 0.35 8.77
CA ALA A 113 -6.74 0.08 8.62
C ALA A 113 -6.25 0.16 7.16
N VAL A 114 -6.78 1.10 6.38
CA VAL A 114 -6.40 1.31 4.98
C VAL A 114 -4.99 1.91 4.91
N SER A 115 -4.10 1.24 4.19
CA SER A 115 -2.75 1.72 3.92
C SER A 115 -2.32 1.46 2.48
N VAL A 116 -1.49 2.34 1.95
CA VAL A 116 -0.86 2.20 0.64
C VAL A 116 0.65 2.40 0.82
N SER A 117 1.44 1.43 0.37
CA SER A 117 2.90 1.49 0.45
C SER A 117 3.53 1.20 -0.91
N SER A 118 4.50 2.01 -1.33
CA SER A 118 5.31 1.75 -2.52
C SER A 118 6.41 0.75 -2.20
N ALA A 119 6.68 -0.19 -3.11
CA ALA A 119 7.89 -1.00 -3.05
C ALA A 119 9.05 -0.16 -3.60
N ILE A 120 9.74 0.60 -2.76
CA ILE A 120 10.93 1.34 -3.21
C ILE A 120 11.98 0.32 -3.67
N THR A 121 12.22 0.24 -4.97
CA THR A 121 13.38 -0.48 -5.50
C THR A 121 14.60 0.42 -5.29
N VAL A 122 15.26 0.28 -4.15
CA VAL A 122 16.57 0.90 -3.96
C VAL A 122 17.56 0.08 -4.78
N THR A 123 17.88 0.52 -6.00
CA THR A 123 19.03 -0.06 -6.70
C THR A 123 20.27 0.33 -5.90
N PRO A 124 21.07 -0.60 -5.36
CA PRO A 124 22.33 -0.25 -4.75
C PRO A 124 23.16 0.53 -5.76
N VAL A 125 23.52 1.78 -5.43
CA VAL A 125 24.52 2.49 -6.22
C VAL A 125 25.82 1.74 -6.00
N PRO A 126 26.43 1.12 -7.03
CA PRO A 126 27.76 0.55 -6.87
C PRO A 126 28.66 1.72 -6.49
N GLU A 127 29.39 1.65 -5.37
CA GLU A 127 30.45 2.62 -5.08
C GLU A 127 31.73 2.19 -5.82
N PRO A 128 32.05 2.70 -7.02
CA PRO A 128 33.15 2.17 -7.81
C PRO A 128 34.45 2.96 -7.57
N SER A 129 34.42 4.02 -6.76
CA SER A 129 35.51 5.01 -6.69
C SER A 129 36.04 5.29 -5.28
N THR A 130 35.27 5.08 -4.21
CA THR A 130 35.71 5.38 -2.84
C THR A 130 36.95 4.57 -2.45
N TYR A 131 36.93 3.26 -2.67
CA TYR A 131 38.07 2.39 -2.39
C TYR A 131 39.25 2.64 -3.32
N ALA A 132 38.98 2.91 -4.60
CA ALA A 132 40.01 3.22 -5.57
C ALA A 132 40.76 4.51 -5.20
N LEU A 133 40.04 5.57 -4.83
CA LEU A 133 40.63 6.85 -4.41
C LEU A 133 41.34 6.74 -3.05
N MET A 134 40.81 5.94 -2.12
CA MET A 134 41.47 5.68 -0.84
C MET A 134 42.80 4.95 -1.03
N LEU A 135 42.83 3.89 -1.84
CA LEU A 135 44.05 3.15 -2.16
C LEU A 135 45.07 4.02 -2.92
N LEU A 136 44.60 4.85 -3.84
CA LEU A 136 45.46 5.76 -4.60
C LEU A 136 46.07 6.84 -3.70
N GLY A 137 45.30 7.37 -2.74
CA GLY A 137 45.79 8.27 -1.70
C GLY A 137 46.82 7.62 -0.76
N LEU A 138 46.58 6.39 -0.33
CA LEU A 138 47.53 5.61 0.49
C LEU A 138 48.82 5.27 -0.27
N ALA A 139 48.71 4.89 -1.54
CA ALA A 139 49.87 4.62 -2.39
C ALA A 139 50.71 5.87 -2.60
N ALA A 140 50.07 7.02 -2.84
CA ALA A 140 50.76 8.31 -3.01
C ALA A 140 51.50 8.73 -1.73
N THR A 141 50.86 8.64 -0.57
CA THR A 141 51.48 8.99 0.72
C THR A 141 52.64 8.05 1.07
N GLY A 142 52.48 6.74 0.85
CA GLY A 142 53.54 5.75 1.03
C GLY A 142 54.76 6.00 0.13
N ALA A 143 54.55 6.35 -1.14
CA ALA A 143 55.63 6.66 -2.08
C ALA A 143 56.43 7.91 -1.67
N ILE A 144 55.75 8.95 -1.15
CA ILE A 144 56.39 10.18 -0.66
C ILE A 144 57.26 9.88 0.58
N ALA A 145 56.74 9.10 1.54
CA ALA A 145 57.47 8.73 2.75
C ALA A 145 58.78 7.98 2.43
N ARG A 146 58.71 7.02 1.49
CA ARG A 146 59.87 6.21 1.06
C ARG A 146 61.01 7.04 0.46
N ARG A 147 60.67 8.09 -0.30
CA ARG A 147 61.66 9.00 -0.92
C ARG A 147 62.39 9.88 0.11
N LYS A 148 61.72 10.29 1.19
CA LYS A 148 62.35 11.07 2.27
C LYS A 148 63.36 10.24 3.06
N SER A 149 63.04 8.98 3.35
CA SER A 149 63.95 8.08 4.07
C SER A 149 65.21 7.71 3.26
N ALA A 150 65.12 7.66 1.93
CA ALA A 150 66.25 7.35 1.06
C ALA A 150 67.24 8.51 0.84
N LYS A 151 66.81 9.77 1.05
CA LYS A 151 67.69 10.96 0.99
C LYS A 151 68.37 11.30 2.31
N ALA A 152 67.90 10.74 3.43
CA ALA A 152 68.42 10.98 4.77
C ALA A 152 69.53 9.98 5.17
N ARG A 153 70.02 9.18 4.22
CA ARG A 153 71.03 8.13 4.40
C ARG A 153 72.12 8.32 3.36
#